data_AF-A0A955A911-F1
#
_entry.id   AF-A0A955A911-F1
#
_cell.length_a   1.000
_cell.length_b   1.000
_cell.length_c   1.000
_cell.angle_alpha   90.00
_cell.angle_beta   90.00
_cell.angle_gamma   90.00
#
_symmetry.space_group_name_H-M   'P 1'
#
loop_
_entity.id
_entity.type
_entity.pdbx_description
1 polymer ?
#
loop_
_entity_poly.entity_id
_entity_poly.type
_entity_poly.pdbx_seq_one_letter_code
_entity_poly.pdbx_strand_id
1 'polypeptide(L)'
;MIRHTKHIILLLIIFAASGCIDEYDPEFKSDFERLLVVEGNIHQGAGPSRVRLSYTVPVDQPNNIPGTGFEVIIIDDLGHEFNLIYTGDGYYEGEPSGFEAEVGRKYKLHLFSPETGKTYESSWETIGEPVQIETVYTQAESHEDPDFNHNLQGLQFYLNTGDFATDTTYFMWELIETYKY
;
A
#
# COMPACT_ATOMS: atom_id res chain seq x y z
N MET A 1 24.75 -60.67 -9.71
CA MET A 1 24.93 -59.48 -8.85
C MET A 1 24.41 -58.18 -9.47
N ILE A 2 24.66 -57.89 -10.76
CA ILE A 2 24.30 -56.60 -11.42
C ILE A 2 22.79 -56.33 -11.54
N ARG A 3 21.94 -57.37 -11.65
CA ARG A 3 20.48 -57.22 -11.87
C ARG A 3 19.72 -56.75 -10.63
N HIS A 4 20.13 -57.18 -9.44
CA HIS A 4 19.52 -56.72 -8.18
C HIS A 4 19.92 -55.28 -7.84
N THR A 5 21.15 -54.88 -8.16
CA THR A 5 21.61 -53.49 -7.98
C THR A 5 20.79 -52.50 -8.81
N LYS A 6 20.42 -52.85 -10.04
CA LYS A 6 19.54 -52.02 -10.88
C LYS A 6 18.14 -51.83 -10.28
N HIS A 7 17.57 -52.88 -9.69
CA HIS A 7 16.25 -52.80 -9.05
C HIS A 7 16.30 -51.96 -7.77
N ILE A 8 17.38 -52.07 -6.98
CA ILE A 8 17.59 -51.25 -5.78
C ILE A 8 17.74 -49.76 -6.14
N ILE A 9 18.51 -49.45 -7.18
CA ILE A 9 18.69 -48.07 -7.66
C ILE A 9 17.36 -47.49 -8.17
N LEU A 10 16.58 -48.27 -8.92
CA LEU A 10 15.26 -47.85 -9.40
C LEU A 10 14.29 -47.55 -8.25
N LEU A 11 14.31 -48.38 -7.20
CA LEU A 11 13.47 -48.21 -6.01
C LEU A 11 13.88 -46.97 -5.20
N LEU A 12 15.18 -46.68 -5.12
CA LEU A 12 15.71 -45.47 -4.50
C LEU A 12 15.29 -44.20 -5.25
N ILE A 13 15.27 -44.23 -6.58
CA ILE A 13 14.82 -43.12 -7.44
C ILE A 13 13.32 -42.85 -7.26
N ILE A 14 12.49 -43.90 -7.17
CA ILE A 14 11.05 -43.76 -6.95
C ILE A 14 10.77 -43.14 -5.57
N PHE A 15 11.52 -43.55 -4.53
CA PHE A 15 11.38 -42.99 -3.18
C PHE A 15 11.89 -41.55 -3.08
N ALA A 16 12.92 -41.19 -3.86
CA ALA A 16 13.41 -39.81 -3.94
C ALA A 16 12.46 -38.89 -4.74
N ALA A 17 11.60 -39.45 -5.60
CA ALA A 17 10.64 -38.69 -6.40
C ALA A 17 9.28 -38.46 -5.69
N SER A 18 9.04 -39.09 -4.52
CA SER A 18 7.86 -38.80 -3.70
C SER A 18 8.13 -37.62 -2.77
N GLY A 19 8.24 -36.42 -3.33
CA GLY A 19 8.14 -35.19 -2.55
C GLY A 19 6.67 -34.92 -2.26
N CYS A 20 6.26 -34.99 -1.00
CA CYS A 20 4.96 -34.47 -0.59
C CYS A 20 5.05 -32.94 -0.55
N ILE A 21 4.21 -32.28 -1.34
CA ILE A 21 3.90 -30.86 -1.16
C ILE A 21 2.71 -30.85 -0.21
N ASP A 22 2.95 -30.48 1.05
CA ASP A 22 1.87 -30.27 2.00
C ASP A 22 1.27 -28.89 1.71
N GLU A 23 -0.05 -28.86 1.50
CA GLU A 23 -0.80 -27.62 1.42
C GLU A 23 -0.70 -26.90 2.76
N TYR A 24 -0.19 -25.67 2.73
CA TYR A 24 -0.19 -24.81 3.90
C TYR A 24 -1.60 -24.23 4.05
N ASP A 25 -2.37 -24.78 4.99
CA ASP A 25 -3.65 -24.22 5.43
C ASP A 25 -3.41 -23.40 6.71
N PRO A 26 -3.26 -22.06 6.62
CA PRO A 26 -3.14 -21.23 7.80
C PRO A 26 -4.43 -21.28 8.61
N GLU A 27 -4.40 -21.91 9.79
CA GLU A 27 -5.47 -21.77 10.76
C GLU A 27 -5.55 -20.32 11.26
N PHE A 28 -6.44 -19.52 10.67
CA PHE A 28 -6.70 -18.17 11.14
C PHE A 28 -7.47 -18.22 12.48
N LYS A 29 -6.98 -17.50 13.48
CA LYS A 29 -7.68 -17.39 14.78
C LYS A 29 -9.07 -16.76 14.56
N SER A 30 -10.08 -17.29 15.26
CA SER A 30 -11.47 -16.82 15.21
C SER A 30 -11.68 -15.40 15.73
N ASP A 31 -10.68 -14.81 16.37
CA ASP A 31 -10.80 -13.54 17.09
C ASP A 31 -10.53 -12.35 16.17
N PHE A 32 -11.27 -12.30 15.06
CA PHE A 32 -11.19 -11.19 14.11
C PHE A 32 -11.73 -9.91 14.76
N GLU A 33 -10.85 -8.93 14.93
CA GLU A 33 -11.23 -7.57 15.31
C GLU A 33 -11.33 -6.69 14.05
N ARG A 34 -12.50 -6.05 13.89
CA ARG A 34 -12.72 -5.09 12.81
C ARG A 34 -12.02 -3.78 13.16
N LEU A 35 -11.04 -3.39 12.36
CA LEU A 35 -10.26 -2.17 12.52
C LEU A 35 -10.59 -1.18 11.40
N LEU A 36 -10.60 0.11 11.74
CA LEU A 36 -10.70 1.18 10.76
C LEU A 36 -9.34 1.32 10.04
N VAL A 37 -9.39 1.30 8.72
CA VAL A 37 -8.27 1.58 7.83
C VAL A 37 -8.47 2.98 7.26
N VAL A 38 -7.41 3.79 7.33
CA VAL A 38 -7.41 5.18 6.90
C VAL A 38 -6.34 5.35 5.84
N GLU A 39 -6.76 5.65 4.61
CA GLU A 39 -5.87 5.93 3.49
C GLU A 39 -6.07 7.40 3.10
N GLY A 40 -5.00 8.16 2.93
CA GLY A 40 -5.15 9.57 2.57
C GLY A 40 -3.83 10.17 2.15
N ASN A 41 -3.90 11.10 1.20
CA ASN A 41 -2.76 11.90 0.79
C ASN A 41 -3.15 13.37 0.78
N ILE A 42 -2.27 14.19 1.35
CA ILE A 42 -2.37 15.64 1.39
C ILE A 42 -1.19 16.16 0.57
N HIS A 43 -1.44 16.98 -0.44
CA HIS A 43 -0.40 17.48 -1.34
C HIS A 43 -0.56 18.97 -1.64
N GLN A 44 0.54 19.56 -2.12
CA GLN A 44 0.59 20.90 -2.67
C GLN A 44 0.11 20.83 -4.13
N GLY A 45 -1.13 21.20 -4.41
CA GLY A 45 -1.65 21.24 -5.78
C GLY A 45 -3.16 21.41 -5.85
N ALA A 46 -3.64 21.86 -7.02
CA ALA A 46 -5.06 22.03 -7.28
C ALA A 46 -5.77 20.67 -7.33
N GLY A 47 -6.70 20.46 -6.40
CA GLY A 47 -7.48 19.24 -6.33
C GLY A 47 -7.98 19.02 -4.91
N PRO A 48 -9.14 18.37 -4.73
CA PRO A 48 -9.61 18.08 -3.40
C PRO A 48 -8.66 17.08 -2.73
N SER A 49 -8.21 17.39 -1.51
CA SER A 49 -7.58 16.38 -0.67
C SER A 49 -8.57 15.25 -0.43
N ARG A 50 -8.10 14.00 -0.55
CA ARG A 50 -8.94 12.81 -0.49
C ARG A 50 -8.46 11.88 0.60
N VAL A 51 -9.40 11.46 1.43
CA VAL A 51 -9.23 10.43 2.45
C VAL A 51 -10.23 9.33 2.16
N ARG A 52 -9.79 8.07 2.21
CA ARG A 52 -10.64 6.89 2.10
C ARG A 52 -10.62 6.14 3.42
N LEU A 53 -11.81 5.87 3.93
CA LEU A 53 -12.04 5.07 5.12
C LEU A 53 -12.59 3.72 4.70
N SER A 54 -12.03 2.65 5.23
CA SER A 54 -12.53 1.29 5.07
C SER A 54 -12.37 0.50 6.37
N TYR A 55 -12.96 -0.68 6.43
CA TYR A 55 -12.75 -1.61 7.54
C TYR A 55 -12.00 -2.84 7.06
N THR A 56 -11.12 -3.35 7.93
CA THR A 56 -10.54 -4.68 7.72
C THR A 56 -11.65 -5.73 7.60
N VAL A 57 -11.34 -6.80 6.86
CA VAL A 57 -12.21 -7.96 6.72
C VAL A 57 -11.42 -9.25 6.98
N PRO A 58 -12.11 -10.34 7.38
CA PRO A 58 -11.50 -11.66 7.44
C PRO A 58 -10.90 -12.07 6.09
N VAL A 59 -9.80 -12.82 6.13
CA VAL A 59 -9.06 -13.24 4.93
C VAL A 59 -9.90 -14.12 4.01
N ASP A 60 -10.82 -14.92 4.58
CA ASP A 60 -11.75 -15.79 3.87
C ASP A 60 -12.94 -15.04 3.25
N GLN A 61 -13.09 -13.73 3.52
CA GLN A 61 -14.19 -12.90 3.05
C GLN A 61 -13.68 -11.57 2.47
N PRO A 62 -13.12 -11.58 1.24
CA PRO A 62 -12.57 -10.38 0.60
C PRO A 62 -13.70 -9.46 0.11
N ASN A 63 -14.37 -8.80 1.05
CA ASN A 63 -15.35 -7.75 0.80
C ASN A 63 -14.73 -6.40 1.14
N ASN A 64 -14.94 -5.39 0.31
CA ASN A 64 -14.65 -4.01 0.69
C ASN A 64 -15.80 -3.48 1.55
N ILE A 65 -15.49 -3.05 2.78
CA ILE A 65 -16.47 -2.44 3.68
C ILE A 65 -16.08 -0.97 3.87
N PRO A 66 -16.79 -0.02 3.22
CA PRO A 66 -16.46 1.40 3.36
C PRO A 66 -16.76 1.92 4.77
N GLY A 67 -15.87 2.74 5.30
CA GLY A 67 -16.10 3.54 6.50
C GLY A 67 -16.97 4.72 6.14
N THR A 68 -18.18 4.81 6.72
CA THR A 68 -19.16 5.86 6.40
C THR A 68 -19.64 6.54 7.67
N GLY A 69 -20.22 7.74 7.53
CA GLY A 69 -20.79 8.49 8.65
C GLY A 69 -19.78 9.17 9.57
N PHE A 70 -18.48 9.12 9.26
CA PHE A 70 -17.45 9.86 9.99
C PHE A 70 -17.50 11.36 9.67
N GLU A 71 -17.16 12.17 10.67
CA GLU A 71 -16.67 13.53 10.48
C GLU A 71 -15.16 13.45 10.25
N VAL A 72 -14.68 14.06 9.17
CA VAL A 72 -13.29 13.94 8.70
C VAL A 72 -12.73 15.33 8.49
N ILE A 73 -11.68 15.67 9.23
CA ILE A 73 -11.15 17.04 9.32
C ILE A 73 -9.62 17.01 9.17
N ILE A 74 -9.09 17.84 8.29
CA ILE A 74 -7.66 18.17 8.26
C ILE A 74 -7.45 19.42 9.12
N ILE A 75 -6.47 19.41 10.00
CA ILE A 75 -6.17 20.52 10.91
C ILE A 75 -4.74 20.99 10.66
N ASP A 76 -4.52 22.29 10.48
CA ASP A 76 -3.18 22.88 10.36
C ASP A 76 -2.61 23.31 11.73
N ASP A 77 -1.31 23.58 11.77
CA ASP A 77 -0.61 24.04 12.98
C ASP A 77 -0.98 25.46 13.47
N LEU A 78 -1.82 26.19 12.73
CA LEU A 78 -2.43 27.44 13.18
C LEU A 78 -3.85 27.23 13.76
N GLY A 79 -4.37 26.00 13.71
CA GLY A 79 -5.69 25.63 14.20
C GLY A 79 -6.81 25.87 13.19
N HIS A 80 -6.50 26.07 11.90
CA HIS A 80 -7.53 26.06 10.86
C HIS A 80 -7.99 24.62 10.60
N GLU A 81 -9.30 24.47 10.42
CA GLU A 81 -9.96 23.19 10.18
C GLU A 81 -10.55 23.15 8.77
N PHE A 82 -10.27 22.06 8.06
CA PHE A 82 -10.73 21.80 6.70
C PHE A 82 -11.54 20.51 6.69
N ASN A 83 -12.86 20.67 6.60
CA ASN A 83 -13.78 19.54 6.61
C ASN A 83 -13.79 18.84 5.25
N LEU A 84 -13.75 17.50 5.26
CA LEU A 84 -13.91 16.66 4.08
C LEU A 84 -15.34 16.12 4.02
N ILE A 85 -15.92 16.08 2.83
CA ILE A 85 -17.30 15.69 2.55
C ILE A 85 -17.32 14.28 1.99
N TYR A 86 -18.20 13.43 2.50
CA TYR A 86 -18.38 12.07 1.99
C TYR A 86 -18.89 12.08 0.53
N THR A 87 -18.15 11.44 -0.37
CA THR A 87 -18.48 11.36 -1.81
C THR A 87 -18.90 9.97 -2.28
N GLY A 88 -18.78 8.93 -1.43
CA GLY A 88 -19.18 7.55 -1.74
C GLY A 88 -18.05 6.54 -1.57
N ASP A 89 -18.36 5.25 -1.45
CA ASP A 89 -17.38 4.15 -1.30
C ASP A 89 -16.26 4.41 -0.24
N GLY A 90 -16.63 5.06 0.86
CA GLY A 90 -15.68 5.41 1.93
C GLY A 90 -14.81 6.62 1.65
N TYR A 91 -14.96 7.29 0.50
CA TYR A 91 -14.21 8.50 0.16
C TYR A 91 -14.80 9.75 0.81
N TYR A 92 -13.90 10.60 1.28
CA TYR A 92 -14.11 11.92 1.85
C TYR A 92 -13.20 12.91 1.13
N GLU A 93 -13.78 13.95 0.56
CA GLU A 93 -13.06 14.91 -0.30
C GLU A 93 -13.27 16.34 0.17
N GLY A 94 -12.20 17.13 0.09
CA GLY A 94 -12.26 18.56 0.36
C GLY A 94 -12.98 19.30 -0.76
N GLU A 95 -13.36 20.55 -0.52
CA GLU A 95 -13.77 21.41 -1.61
C GLU A 95 -12.57 21.67 -2.54
N PRO A 96 -12.74 21.69 -3.89
CA PRO A 96 -11.63 21.87 -4.84
C PRO A 96 -10.78 23.13 -4.63
N SER A 97 -11.32 24.15 -3.98
CA SER A 97 -10.62 25.39 -3.60
C SER A 97 -10.56 25.61 -2.08
N GLY A 98 -10.98 24.62 -1.30
CA GLY A 98 -11.15 24.74 0.15
C GLY A 98 -9.87 24.50 0.94
N PHE A 99 -8.92 23.78 0.36
CA PHE A 99 -7.68 23.39 1.04
C PHE A 99 -6.55 23.17 0.04
N GLU A 100 -5.41 23.78 0.30
CA GLU A 100 -4.14 23.52 -0.37
C GLU A 100 -3.06 23.46 0.69
N ALA A 101 -2.24 22.41 0.67
CA ALA A 101 -1.19 22.23 1.65
C ALA A 101 -0.01 23.16 1.34
N GLU A 102 0.46 23.88 2.36
CA GLU A 102 1.57 24.82 2.25
C GLU A 102 2.87 24.17 2.72
N VAL A 103 3.96 24.43 2.00
CA VAL A 103 5.28 23.90 2.35
C VAL A 103 5.75 24.45 3.70
N GLY A 104 6.35 23.57 4.52
CA GLY A 104 6.84 23.87 5.85
C GLY A 104 5.77 23.93 6.94
N ARG A 105 4.48 23.93 6.57
CA ARG A 105 3.37 23.84 7.53
C ARG A 105 3.15 22.39 7.95
N LYS A 106 2.56 22.23 9.13
CA LYS A 106 2.18 20.92 9.66
C LYS A 106 0.68 20.70 9.62
N TYR A 107 0.31 19.48 9.32
CA TYR A 107 -1.09 19.05 9.25
C TYR A 107 -1.28 17.75 10.02
N LYS A 108 -2.49 17.54 10.52
CA LYS A 108 -2.95 16.25 11.06
C LYS A 108 -4.37 15.97 10.58
N LEU A 109 -4.72 14.69 10.57
CA LEU A 109 -6.06 14.20 10.29
C LEU A 109 -6.78 13.91 11.61
N HIS A 110 -8.01 14.38 11.73
CA HIS A 110 -8.90 14.10 12.86
C HIS A 110 -10.19 13.46 12.33
N LEU A 111 -10.57 12.32 12.91
CA LEU A 111 -11.76 11.56 12.56
C LEU A 111 -12.64 11.38 13.79
N PHE A 112 -13.94 11.65 13.65
CA PHE A 112 -14.94 11.33 14.67
C PHE A 112 -16.04 10.45 14.10
N SER A 113 -16.43 9.42 14.84
CA SER A 113 -17.56 8.54 14.52
C SER A 113 -18.73 8.87 15.43
N PRO A 114 -19.78 9.57 14.95
CA PRO A 114 -20.98 9.85 15.73
C PRO A 114 -21.71 8.59 16.20
N GLU A 115 -21.66 7.51 15.42
CA GLU A 115 -22.29 6.23 15.77
C GLU A 115 -21.64 5.55 16.97
N THR A 116 -20.31 5.52 17.01
CA THR A 116 -19.55 4.79 18.05
C THR A 116 -19.01 5.70 19.15
N GLY A 117 -19.00 7.01 18.94
CA GLY A 117 -18.34 8.01 19.78
C GLY A 117 -16.81 7.96 19.74
N LYS A 118 -16.21 7.14 18.88
CA LYS A 118 -14.75 7.00 18.77
C LYS A 118 -14.13 8.16 18.01
N THR A 119 -12.94 8.57 18.44
CA THR A 119 -12.12 9.59 17.79
C THR A 119 -10.77 8.98 17.40
N TYR A 120 -10.26 9.33 16.23
CA TYR A 120 -8.94 8.93 15.74
C TYR A 120 -8.19 10.18 15.29
N GLU A 121 -6.89 10.23 15.56
CA GLU A 121 -6.05 11.37 15.22
C GLU A 121 -4.68 10.88 14.72
N SER A 122 -4.18 11.46 13.63
CA SER A 122 -2.82 11.21 13.15
C SER A 122 -1.79 12.03 13.93
N SER A 123 -0.52 11.66 13.83
CA SER A 123 0.57 12.58 14.16
C SER A 123 0.53 13.82 13.26
N TRP A 124 1.21 14.88 13.74
CA TRP A 124 1.52 16.05 12.93
C TRP A 124 2.59 15.69 11.90
N GLU A 125 2.29 15.90 10.63
CA GLU A 125 3.21 15.70 9.52
C GLU A 125 3.52 17.03 8.83
N THR A 126 4.77 17.22 8.41
CA THR A 126 5.21 18.47 7.77
C THR A 126 5.22 18.30 6.26
N ILE A 127 4.69 19.27 5.51
CA ILE A 127 4.82 19.29 4.05
C ILE A 127 6.25 19.68 3.69
N GLY A 128 6.99 18.73 3.10
CA GLY A 128 8.33 18.97 2.57
C GLY A 128 8.30 19.77 1.28
N GLU A 129 9.44 20.35 0.93
CA GLU A 129 9.65 20.96 -0.40
C GLU A 129 9.50 19.88 -1.48
N PRO A 130 8.64 20.09 -2.50
CA PRO A 130 8.48 19.13 -3.57
C PRO A 130 9.75 19.06 -4.42
N VAL A 131 10.05 17.88 -4.94
CA VAL A 131 11.15 17.71 -5.88
C VAL A 131 10.61 17.49 -7.27
N GLN A 132 11.16 18.25 -8.21
CA GLN A 132 10.81 18.11 -9.60
C GLN A 132 11.27 16.75 -10.14
N ILE A 133 10.29 15.95 -10.58
CA ILE A 133 10.52 14.79 -11.42
C ILE A 133 10.78 15.29 -12.84
N GLU A 134 11.97 15.02 -13.37
CA GLU A 134 12.35 15.43 -14.73
C GLU A 134 11.85 14.41 -15.76
N THR A 135 12.18 13.14 -15.54
CA THR A 135 11.81 12.05 -16.46
C THR A 135 11.59 10.75 -15.73
N VAL A 136 10.56 10.01 -16.16
CA VAL A 136 10.38 8.59 -15.83
C VAL A 136 10.53 7.81 -17.13
N TYR A 137 11.37 6.78 -17.13
CA TYR A 137 11.61 5.97 -18.32
C TYR A 137 11.88 4.51 -17.95
N THR A 138 11.81 3.63 -18.95
CA THR A 138 12.05 2.20 -18.78
C THR A 138 13.14 1.70 -19.70
N GLN A 139 13.84 0.67 -19.27
CA GLN A 139 14.81 -0.07 -20.09
C GLN A 139 14.58 -1.56 -19.94
N ALA A 140 14.73 -2.31 -21.03
CA ALA A 140 14.71 -3.76 -20.98
C ALA A 140 16.05 -4.23 -20.41
N GLU A 141 15.99 -4.89 -19.25
CA GLU A 141 17.16 -5.34 -18.51
C GLU A 141 17.05 -6.80 -18.12
N SER A 142 18.20 -7.37 -17.80
CA SER A 142 18.31 -8.75 -17.36
C SER A 142 19.09 -8.80 -16.06
N HIS A 143 18.44 -9.26 -15.00
CA HIS A 143 19.03 -9.36 -13.66
C HIS A 143 19.13 -10.83 -13.23
N GLU A 144 20.16 -11.13 -12.45
CA GLU A 144 20.25 -12.42 -11.76
C GLU A 144 19.24 -12.45 -10.60
N ASP A 145 18.52 -13.57 -10.47
CA ASP A 145 17.61 -13.81 -9.36
C ASP A 145 18.09 -15.06 -8.61
N PRO A 146 18.25 -15.00 -7.27
CA PRO A 146 18.72 -16.14 -6.48
C PRO A 146 17.87 -17.41 -6.63
N ASP A 147 16.59 -17.28 -6.98
CA ASP A 147 15.63 -18.38 -7.10
C ASP A 147 15.65 -19.03 -8.49
N PHE A 148 16.30 -18.41 -9.49
CA PHE A 148 16.33 -18.89 -10.87
C PHE A 148 17.76 -19.13 -11.37
N ASN A 149 17.97 -20.22 -12.12
CA ASN A 149 19.26 -20.55 -12.73
C ASN A 149 19.55 -19.84 -14.06
N HIS A 150 18.79 -18.78 -14.34
CA HIS A 150 18.91 -17.95 -15.53
C HIS A 150 18.51 -16.52 -15.17
N ASN A 151 19.02 -15.57 -15.93
CA ASN A 151 18.69 -14.17 -15.69
C ASN A 151 17.23 -13.93 -16.07
N LEU A 152 16.51 -13.23 -15.21
CA LEU A 152 15.17 -12.77 -15.48
C LEU A 152 15.25 -11.53 -16.37
N GLN A 153 14.48 -11.52 -17.46
CA GLN A 153 14.33 -10.35 -18.32
C GLN A 153 13.09 -9.58 -17.91
N GLY A 154 13.20 -8.27 -17.80
CA GLY A 154 12.10 -7.40 -17.40
C GLY A 154 12.29 -5.96 -17.86
N LEU A 155 11.34 -5.12 -17.52
CA LEU A 155 11.47 -3.68 -17.65
C LEU A 155 11.93 -3.09 -16.31
N GLN A 156 13.11 -2.48 -16.30
CA GLN A 156 13.57 -1.68 -15.17
C GLN A 156 13.05 -0.25 -15.32
N PHE A 157 12.46 0.29 -14.26
CA PHE A 157 11.97 1.66 -14.20
C PHE A 157 13.03 2.57 -13.60
N TYR A 158 13.23 3.73 -14.21
CA TYR A 158 14.18 4.75 -13.80
C TYR A 158 13.49 6.09 -13.60
N LEU A 159 13.98 6.84 -12.61
CA LEU A 159 13.55 8.18 -12.28
C LEU A 159 14.76 9.11 -12.31
N ASN A 160 14.69 10.17 -13.13
CA ASN A 160 15.56 11.31 -13.00
C ASN A 160 14.81 12.46 -12.35
N THR A 161 15.49 13.15 -11.47
CA THR A 161 14.97 14.27 -10.69
C THR A 161 15.92 15.45 -10.78
N GLY A 162 15.40 16.63 -10.50
CA GLY A 162 16.24 17.81 -10.30
C GLY A 162 17.05 17.73 -9.00
N ASP A 163 17.78 18.81 -8.72
CA ASP A 163 18.54 18.95 -7.48
C ASP A 163 17.63 18.95 -6.24
N PHE A 164 18.09 18.30 -5.19
CA PHE A 164 17.42 18.25 -3.89
C PHE A 164 18.06 19.23 -2.92
N ALA A 165 17.25 19.93 -2.12
CA ALA A 165 17.77 20.78 -1.05
C ALA A 165 18.40 19.97 0.11
N THR A 166 17.98 18.71 0.28
CA THR A 166 18.39 17.82 1.38
C THR A 166 18.43 16.36 0.95
N ASP A 167 19.31 15.56 1.56
CA ASP A 167 19.39 14.10 1.36
C ASP A 167 18.22 13.32 1.99
N THR A 168 17.24 14.01 2.58
CA THR A 168 16.06 13.41 3.25
C THR A 168 14.82 13.36 2.36
N THR A 169 15.00 13.35 1.04
CA THR A 169 13.87 13.22 0.10
C THR A 169 13.41 11.76 0.02
N TYR A 170 12.12 11.53 0.23
CA TYR A 170 11.49 10.23 0.05
C TYR A 170 10.62 10.23 -1.20
N PHE A 171 10.66 9.12 -1.95
CA PHE A 171 9.79 8.89 -3.09
C PHE A 171 8.78 7.81 -2.75
N MET A 172 7.51 8.08 -3.05
CA MET A 172 6.44 7.10 -2.97
C MET A 172 6.18 6.52 -4.35
N TRP A 173 6.24 5.21 -4.45
CA TRP A 173 5.89 4.47 -5.67
C TRP A 173 4.57 3.75 -5.44
N GLU A 174 3.56 4.10 -6.23
CA GLU A 174 2.28 3.40 -6.24
C GLU A 174 2.20 2.54 -7.50
N LEU A 175 2.29 1.21 -7.33
CA LEU A 175 2.11 0.25 -8.41
C LEU A 175 0.66 -0.25 -8.37
N ILE A 176 -0.10 0.09 -9.41
CA ILE A 176 -1.44 -0.47 -9.60
C ILE A 176 -1.29 -1.67 -10.53
N GLU A 177 -1.29 -2.88 -9.96
CA GLU A 177 -1.30 -4.11 -10.74
C GLU A 177 -2.71 -4.34 -11.32
N THR A 178 -2.79 -4.53 -12.64
CA THR A 178 -4.07 -4.77 -13.33
C THR A 178 -4.36 -6.24 -13.55
N TYR A 179 -3.57 -7.15 -12.98
CA TYR A 179 -3.74 -8.59 -13.23
C TYR A 179 -4.80 -9.18 -12.31
N LYS A 180 -5.77 -9.87 -12.89
CA LYS A 180 -6.81 -10.60 -12.19
C LYS A 180 -6.44 -12.08 -12.22
N TYR A 181 -6.32 -12.71 -11.05
CA TYR A 181 -6.18 -14.17 -10.92
C TYR A 181 -7.44 -14.90 -11.42
#